data_AF-A0A1J4VFD8-F1
#
_entry.id   AF-A0A1J4VFD8-F1
#
_cell.length_a   1.000
_cell.length_b   1.000
_cell.length_c   1.000
_cell.angle_alpha   90.00
_cell.angle_beta   90.00
_cell.angle_gamma   90.00
#
_symmetry.space_group_name_H-M   'P 1'
#
loop_
_entity.id
_entity.type
_entity.pdbx_description
1 polymer ?
#
loop_
_entity_poly.entity_id
_entity_poly.type
_entity_poly.pdbx_seq_one_letter_code
_entity_poly.pdbx_strand_id
1 'polypeptide(L)'
;MEKILVVILLGVFFICAASANAAQDLKNVNENQQKTSGHDVAVPPPVQSGIRADQSVGQVQIFKQANPSDTSLTESLASEYERAGKKEDAKKEWEALLAKDTNDAGLYGRYADALNRMGDTSGAIAQLKKAQKLDSNNNTFYNLRMAEILAANNQQDEAKAILTKQMNEAKDNYTKEDAKRRLDQIELKNRPPAPKGGAPSAPMTQPVQQTTVPDSAPQQPK
;
A
#
# COMPACT_ATOMS: atom_id res chain seq x y z
N MET A 1 -27.23 -56.02 15.49
CA MET A 1 -25.95 -55.30 15.30
C MET A 1 -25.56 -55.12 13.83
N GLU A 2 -26.40 -55.46 12.85
CA GLU A 2 -26.05 -55.33 11.41
C GLU A 2 -26.38 -53.97 10.77
N LYS A 3 -27.23 -53.15 11.38
CA LYS A 3 -27.68 -51.88 10.76
C LYS A 3 -26.72 -50.69 10.94
N ILE A 4 -25.77 -50.77 11.88
CA ILE A 4 -24.80 -49.69 12.16
C ILE A 4 -23.58 -49.77 11.22
N LEU A 5 -23.24 -50.96 10.74
CA LEU A 5 -22.08 -51.18 9.87
C LEU A 5 -22.28 -50.64 8.43
N VAL A 6 -23.53 -50.62 7.95
CA VAL A 6 -23.88 -50.17 6.59
C VAL A 6 -23.82 -48.64 6.45
N VAL A 7 -24.07 -47.89 7.53
CA VAL A 7 -24.03 -46.42 7.52
C VAL A 7 -22.59 -45.88 7.46
N ILE A 8 -21.64 -46.60 8.06
CA ILE A 8 -20.21 -46.22 8.01
C ILE A 8 -19.61 -46.49 6.63
N LEU A 9 -20.01 -47.57 5.94
CA LEU A 9 -19.55 -47.88 4.59
C LEU A 9 -20.08 -46.91 3.52
N LEU A 10 -21.30 -46.36 3.69
CA LEU A 10 -21.86 -45.36 2.78
C LEU A 10 -21.30 -43.94 3.01
N GLY A 11 -20.90 -43.60 4.24
CA GLY A 11 -20.30 -42.30 4.57
C GLY A 11 -18.86 -42.11 4.04
N VAL A 12 -18.09 -43.19 3.91
CA VAL A 12 -16.72 -43.14 3.36
C VAL A 12 -16.72 -43.11 1.83
N PHE A 13 -17.77 -43.62 1.17
CA PHE A 13 -17.89 -43.61 -0.28
C PHE A 13 -18.19 -42.22 -0.86
N PHE A 14 -18.92 -41.36 -0.12
CA PHE A 14 -19.20 -39.98 -0.54
C PHE A 14 -17.98 -39.06 -0.43
N ILE A 15 -16.97 -39.41 0.37
CA ILE A 15 -15.72 -38.64 0.49
C ILE A 15 -14.76 -38.95 -0.69
N CYS A 16 -14.92 -40.07 -1.39
CA CYS A 16 -14.09 -40.42 -2.56
C CYS A 16 -14.59 -39.88 -3.90
N ALA A 17 -15.84 -39.40 -4.01
CA ALA A 17 -16.34 -38.89 -5.29
C ALA A 17 -15.86 -37.46 -5.60
N ALA A 18 -15.49 -36.66 -4.60
CA ALA A 18 -15.00 -35.29 -4.79
C ALA A 18 -13.53 -35.21 -5.23
N SER A 19 -12.73 -36.26 -4.99
CA SER A 19 -11.31 -36.30 -5.37
C SER A 19 -11.06 -36.82 -6.78
N ALA A 20 -12.05 -37.44 -7.43
CA ALA A 20 -11.93 -37.96 -8.79
C ALA A 20 -12.05 -36.85 -9.86
N ASN A 21 -12.79 -35.78 -9.59
CA ASN A 21 -12.99 -34.68 -10.55
C ASN A 21 -11.75 -33.76 -10.70
N ALA A 22 -10.90 -33.67 -9.67
CA ALA A 22 -9.68 -32.86 -9.72
C ALA A 22 -8.56 -33.50 -10.58
N ALA A 23 -8.58 -34.82 -10.73
CA ALA A 23 -7.56 -35.55 -11.49
C ALA A 23 -7.79 -35.51 -13.01
N GLN A 24 -9.02 -35.27 -13.47
CA GLN A 24 -9.31 -35.10 -14.91
C GLN A 24 -8.89 -33.73 -15.45
N ASP A 25 -9.00 -32.67 -14.64
CA ASP A 25 -8.60 -31.31 -15.06
C ASP A 25 -7.08 -31.17 -15.26
N LEU A 26 -6.26 -32.00 -14.61
CA LEU A 26 -4.79 -31.98 -14.78
C LEU A 26 -4.31 -32.69 -16.06
N LYS A 27 -5.10 -33.58 -16.66
CA LYS A 27 -4.73 -34.23 -17.93
C LYS A 27 -4.97 -33.35 -19.16
N ASN A 28 -5.97 -32.47 -19.11
CA ASN A 28 -6.33 -31.61 -20.26
C ASN A 28 -5.41 -30.39 -20.43
N VAL A 29 -4.65 -29.99 -19.40
CA VAL A 29 -3.71 -28.86 -19.49
C VAL A 29 -2.44 -29.23 -20.27
N ASN A 30 -2.06 -30.52 -20.30
CA ASN A 30 -0.81 -30.96 -20.91
C ASN A 30 -0.89 -31.12 -22.45
N GLU A 31 -2.09 -31.26 -23.02
CA GLU A 31 -2.28 -31.38 -24.48
C GLU A 31 -2.32 -30.02 -25.20
N ASN A 32 -2.58 -28.91 -24.50
CA ASN A 32 -2.65 -27.58 -25.11
C ASN A 32 -1.31 -26.80 -25.10
N GLN A 33 -0.28 -27.31 -24.42
CA GLN A 33 1.04 -26.66 -24.34
C GLN A 33 1.97 -26.99 -25.52
N GLN A 34 1.66 -28.01 -26.32
CA GLN A 34 2.50 -28.42 -27.47
C GLN A 34 2.12 -27.78 -28.80
N LYS A 35 1.05 -26.96 -28.88
CA LYS A 35 0.50 -26.46 -30.16
C LYS A 35 0.75 -24.98 -30.47
N THR A 36 1.55 -24.25 -29.68
CA THR A 36 1.87 -22.85 -29.98
C THR A 36 3.36 -22.67 -30.29
N SER A 37 3.84 -23.37 -31.32
CA SER A 37 5.03 -22.93 -32.05
C SER A 37 4.58 -22.00 -33.18
N GLY A 38 4.64 -20.69 -32.96
CA GLY A 38 4.38 -19.72 -34.02
C GLY A 38 3.96 -18.34 -33.51
N HIS A 39 4.93 -17.43 -33.44
CA HIS A 39 4.81 -16.00 -33.79
C HIS A 39 3.57 -15.25 -33.27
N ASP A 40 3.61 -14.81 -32.02
CA ASP A 40 3.25 -13.44 -31.58
C ASP A 40 3.28 -13.41 -30.04
N VAL A 41 4.17 -12.60 -29.46
CA VAL A 41 4.35 -12.53 -28.00
C VAL A 41 3.27 -11.62 -27.41
N ALA A 42 2.07 -12.16 -27.25
CA ALA A 42 1.08 -11.59 -26.34
C ALA A 42 1.48 -11.92 -24.90
N VAL A 43 1.58 -10.90 -24.04
CA VAL A 43 1.75 -11.09 -22.59
C VAL A 43 0.56 -11.92 -22.08
N PRO A 44 0.76 -13.10 -21.45
CA PRO A 44 -0.35 -13.88 -20.94
C PRO A 44 -1.10 -13.09 -19.85
N PRO A 45 -2.45 -13.10 -19.84
CA PRO A 45 -3.23 -12.41 -18.82
C PRO A 45 -2.96 -12.98 -17.42
N PRO A 46 -3.21 -12.21 -16.33
CA PRO A 46 -2.73 -12.49 -14.96
C PRO A 46 -3.33 -13.72 -14.23
N VAL A 47 -3.81 -14.73 -14.95
CA VAL A 47 -4.51 -15.90 -14.40
C VAL A 47 -3.58 -16.81 -13.56
N GLN A 48 -2.27 -16.75 -13.77
CA GLN A 48 -1.32 -17.70 -13.17
C GLN A 48 -0.75 -17.29 -11.80
N SER A 49 -0.96 -16.04 -11.35
CA SER A 49 -0.56 -15.61 -10.01
C SER A 49 -1.58 -16.05 -8.96
N GLY A 50 -2.89 -15.90 -9.23
CA GLY A 50 -3.96 -16.31 -8.32
C GLY A 50 -3.98 -17.81 -8.04
N ILE A 51 -3.85 -18.65 -9.07
CA ILE A 51 -3.85 -20.12 -8.91
C ILE A 51 -2.68 -20.60 -8.03
N ARG A 52 -1.48 -20.04 -8.22
CA ARG A 52 -0.32 -20.36 -7.39
C ARG A 52 -0.48 -19.85 -5.95
N ALA A 53 -1.11 -18.68 -5.78
CA ALA A 53 -1.39 -18.14 -4.46
C ALA A 53 -2.41 -19.00 -3.69
N ASP A 54 -3.46 -19.49 -4.35
CA ASP A 54 -4.44 -20.39 -3.73
C ASP A 54 -3.83 -21.72 -3.28
N GLN A 55 -2.95 -22.31 -4.10
CA GLN A 55 -2.19 -23.51 -3.71
C GLN A 55 -1.28 -23.24 -2.50
N SER A 56 -0.62 -22.08 -2.49
CA SER A 56 0.26 -21.66 -1.40
C SER A 56 -0.50 -21.47 -0.09
N VAL A 57 -1.69 -20.85 -0.13
CA VAL A 57 -2.59 -20.71 1.03
C VAL A 57 -2.87 -22.07 1.67
N GLY A 58 -3.26 -23.06 0.85
CA GLY A 58 -3.57 -24.41 1.35
C GLY A 58 -2.37 -25.07 2.04
N GLN A 59 -1.17 -24.90 1.50
CA GLN A 59 0.04 -25.47 2.10
C GLN A 59 0.39 -24.81 3.45
N VAL A 60 0.32 -23.48 3.53
CA VAL A 60 0.61 -22.76 4.78
C VAL A 60 -0.44 -23.08 5.85
N GLN A 61 -1.71 -23.26 5.49
CA GLN A 61 -2.75 -23.71 6.42
C GLN A 61 -2.42 -25.06 7.07
N ILE A 62 -1.92 -26.02 6.30
CA ILE A 62 -1.49 -27.34 6.82
C ILE A 62 -0.36 -27.16 7.84
N PHE A 63 0.67 -26.36 7.51
CA PHE A 63 1.77 -26.10 8.43
C PHE A 63 1.32 -25.41 9.71
N LYS A 64 0.41 -24.43 9.61
CA LYS A 64 -0.17 -23.72 10.75
C LYS A 64 -1.01 -24.65 11.63
N GLN A 65 -1.77 -25.57 11.05
CA GLN A 65 -2.52 -26.58 11.81
C GLN A 65 -1.58 -27.51 12.59
N ALA A 66 -0.44 -27.89 12.00
CA ALA A 66 0.57 -28.69 12.67
C ALA A 66 1.32 -27.91 13.77
N ASN A 67 1.46 -26.59 13.62
CA ASN A 67 2.22 -25.71 14.52
C ASN A 67 1.42 -24.44 14.92
N PRO A 68 0.32 -24.56 15.67
CA PRO A 68 -0.62 -23.45 15.89
C PRO A 68 -0.07 -22.29 16.73
N SER A 69 1.00 -22.51 17.48
CA SER A 69 1.67 -21.47 18.28
C SER A 69 2.64 -20.61 17.46
N ASP A 70 3.09 -21.09 16.29
CA ASP A 70 4.05 -20.39 15.45
C ASP A 70 3.39 -19.20 14.75
N THR A 71 3.67 -18.00 15.25
CA THR A 71 3.13 -16.74 14.71
C THR A 71 3.68 -16.41 13.33
N SER A 72 4.86 -16.92 12.96
CA SER A 72 5.44 -16.70 11.64
C SER A 72 4.61 -17.36 10.54
N LEU A 73 3.97 -18.50 10.84
CA LEU A 73 3.03 -19.16 9.93
C LEU A 73 1.72 -18.38 9.78
N THR A 74 1.27 -17.70 10.84
CA THR A 74 0.11 -16.80 10.76
C THR A 74 0.40 -15.57 9.90
N GLU A 75 1.56 -14.91 10.06
CA GLU A 75 1.99 -13.80 9.19
C GLU A 75 2.16 -14.25 7.73
N SER A 76 2.74 -15.44 7.53
CA SER A 76 2.87 -16.05 6.20
C SER A 76 1.51 -16.30 5.56
N LEU A 77 0.55 -16.86 6.32
CA LEU A 77 -0.79 -17.12 5.82
C LEU A 77 -1.52 -15.83 5.44
N ALA A 78 -1.39 -14.77 6.25
CA ALA A 78 -1.93 -13.45 5.93
C ALA A 78 -1.37 -12.92 4.60
N SER A 79 -0.05 -13.02 4.42
CA SER A 79 0.64 -12.59 3.20
C SER A 79 0.21 -13.40 1.97
N GLU A 80 -0.04 -14.70 2.15
CA GLU A 80 -0.54 -15.56 1.08
C GLU A 80 -1.98 -15.22 0.67
N TYR A 81 -2.83 -14.91 1.65
CA TYR A 81 -4.17 -14.40 1.38
C TYR A 81 -4.13 -13.04 0.65
N GLU A 82 -3.22 -12.14 1.00
CA GLU A 82 -3.02 -10.87 0.27
C GLU A 82 -2.70 -11.15 -1.22
N ARG A 83 -1.75 -12.06 -1.47
CA ARG A 83 -1.34 -12.43 -2.83
C ARG A 83 -2.45 -13.10 -3.63
N ALA A 84 -3.32 -13.86 -2.96
CA ALA A 84 -4.51 -14.47 -3.54
C ALA A 84 -5.68 -13.48 -3.72
N GLY A 85 -5.54 -12.22 -3.29
CA GLY A 85 -6.60 -11.22 -3.32
C GLY A 85 -7.70 -11.42 -2.27
N LYS A 86 -7.52 -12.37 -1.34
CA LYS A 86 -8.46 -12.70 -0.25
C LYS A 86 -8.24 -11.77 0.95
N LYS A 87 -8.50 -10.48 0.73
CA LYS A 87 -8.18 -9.40 1.68
C LYS A 87 -8.80 -9.61 3.07
N GLU A 88 -10.06 -10.03 3.14
CA GLU A 88 -10.73 -10.24 4.43
C GLU A 88 -10.15 -11.42 5.22
N ASP A 89 -9.69 -12.47 4.54
CA ASP A 89 -9.02 -13.57 5.21
C ASP A 89 -7.62 -13.18 5.69
N ALA A 90 -6.90 -12.35 4.92
CA ALA A 90 -5.64 -11.76 5.37
C ALA A 90 -5.83 -10.91 6.63
N LYS A 91 -6.86 -10.05 6.68
CA LYS A 91 -7.19 -9.22 7.85
C LYS A 91 -7.45 -10.07 9.10
N LYS A 92 -8.23 -11.16 8.98
CA LYS A 92 -8.49 -12.08 10.11
C LYS A 92 -7.20 -12.66 10.69
N GLU A 93 -6.23 -13.02 9.85
CA GLU A 93 -4.95 -13.57 10.32
C GLU A 93 -4.09 -12.51 11.03
N TRP A 94 -4.06 -11.28 10.52
CA TRP A 94 -3.42 -10.15 11.20
C TRP A 94 -4.09 -9.82 12.55
N GLU A 95 -5.42 -9.83 12.60
CA GLU A 95 -6.17 -9.60 13.83
C GLU A 95 -5.95 -10.72 14.85
N ALA A 96 -5.83 -11.97 14.40
CA ALA A 96 -5.48 -13.09 15.26
C ALA A 96 -4.09 -12.97 15.88
N LEU A 97 -3.12 -12.35 15.17
CA LEU A 97 -1.81 -12.03 15.74
C LEU A 97 -1.93 -10.96 16.82
N LEU A 98 -2.66 -9.89 16.56
CA LEU A 98 -2.86 -8.79 17.51
C LEU A 98 -3.64 -9.22 18.76
N ALA A 99 -4.54 -10.21 18.63
CA ALA A 99 -5.31 -10.76 19.75
C ALA A 99 -4.46 -11.52 20.77
N LYS A 100 -3.20 -11.87 20.47
CA LYS A 100 -2.27 -12.53 21.40
C LYS A 100 -1.69 -11.59 22.46
N ASP A 101 -2.34 -10.46 22.72
CA ASP A 101 -1.93 -9.39 23.64
C ASP A 101 -0.47 -8.95 23.44
N THR A 102 -0.17 -8.54 22.21
CA THR A 102 1.17 -8.10 21.83
C THR A 102 1.32 -6.61 22.12
N ASN A 103 2.23 -6.22 23.02
CA ASN A 103 2.70 -4.82 23.12
C ASN A 103 3.74 -4.50 22.01
N ASP A 104 3.62 -5.14 20.85
CA ASP A 104 4.53 -5.01 19.71
C ASP A 104 4.00 -3.92 18.76
N ALA A 105 4.52 -2.70 18.91
CA ALA A 105 4.22 -1.60 17.99
C ALA A 105 4.58 -1.94 16.53
N GLY A 106 5.62 -2.76 16.32
CA GLY A 106 6.04 -3.22 15.01
C GLY A 106 4.99 -4.08 14.32
N LEU A 107 4.26 -4.92 15.07
CA LEU A 107 3.18 -5.75 14.52
C LEU A 107 2.03 -4.89 13.98
N TYR A 108 1.66 -3.82 14.69
CA TYR A 108 0.69 -2.83 14.20
C TYR A 108 1.18 -2.12 12.92
N GLY A 109 2.48 -1.81 12.84
CA GLY A 109 3.11 -1.26 11.64
C GLY A 109 3.08 -2.24 10.45
N ARG A 110 3.41 -3.52 10.67
CA ARG A 110 3.34 -4.55 9.63
C ARG A 110 1.90 -4.76 9.13
N TYR A 111 0.92 -4.76 10.02
CA TYR A 111 -0.49 -4.84 9.63
C TYR A 111 -0.94 -3.58 8.86
N ALA A 112 -0.47 -2.39 9.25
CA ALA A 112 -0.76 -1.17 8.49
C ALA A 112 -0.25 -1.26 7.04
N ASP A 113 0.95 -1.80 6.86
CA ASP A 113 1.55 -1.97 5.54
C ASP A 113 0.75 -2.95 4.68
N ALA A 114 0.29 -4.05 5.30
CA ALA A 114 -0.61 -5.01 4.68
C ALA A 114 -1.94 -4.36 4.27
N LEU A 115 -2.58 -3.61 5.17
CA LEU A 115 -3.81 -2.87 4.89
C LEU A 115 -3.65 -1.91 3.71
N ASN A 116 -2.53 -1.18 3.65
CA ASN A 116 -2.24 -0.30 2.53
C ASN A 116 -2.07 -1.08 1.20
N ARG A 117 -1.35 -2.22 1.19
CA ARG A 117 -1.25 -3.09 0.00
C ARG A 117 -2.61 -3.64 -0.42
N MET A 118 -3.50 -3.87 0.53
CA MET A 118 -4.89 -4.28 0.29
C MET A 118 -5.80 -3.11 -0.14
N GLY A 119 -5.30 -1.88 -0.17
CA GLY A 119 -6.06 -0.67 -0.54
C GLY A 119 -6.96 -0.13 0.58
N ASP A 120 -6.79 -0.60 1.81
CA ASP A 120 -7.47 -0.08 3.00
C ASP A 120 -6.61 0.98 3.68
N THR A 121 -6.52 2.16 3.04
CA THR A 121 -5.71 3.27 3.53
C THR A 121 -6.18 3.75 4.90
N SER A 122 -7.49 3.84 5.12
CA SER A 122 -8.07 4.21 6.43
C SER A 122 -7.64 3.26 7.54
N GLY A 123 -7.72 1.95 7.29
CA GLY A 123 -7.29 0.92 8.22
C GLY A 123 -5.79 1.01 8.51
N ALA A 124 -4.97 1.24 7.48
CA ALA A 124 -3.53 1.39 7.63
C ALA A 124 -3.18 2.54 8.59
N ILE A 125 -3.79 3.71 8.41
CA ILE A 125 -3.58 4.87 9.28
C ILE A 125 -4.07 4.59 10.71
N ALA A 126 -5.17 3.86 10.89
CA ALA A 126 -5.66 3.48 12.21
C ALA A 126 -4.66 2.59 12.96
N GLN A 127 -4.04 1.61 12.29
CA GLN A 127 -3.05 0.75 12.94
C GLN A 127 -1.73 1.48 13.22
N LEU A 128 -1.26 2.37 12.33
CA LEU A 128 -0.09 3.22 12.62
C LEU A 128 -0.31 4.12 13.84
N LYS A 129 -1.52 4.67 14.02
CA LYS A 129 -1.88 5.43 15.23
C LYS A 129 -1.85 4.56 16.49
N LYS A 130 -2.17 3.26 16.40
CA LYS A 130 -2.00 2.34 17.54
C LYS A 130 -0.53 2.07 17.80
N ALA A 131 0.26 1.77 16.78
CA ALA A 131 1.71 1.59 16.90
C ALA A 131 2.38 2.79 17.59
N GLN A 132 2.03 3.99 17.15
CA GLN A 132 2.50 5.25 17.71
C GLN A 132 2.16 5.44 19.20
N LYS A 133 0.98 4.97 19.64
CA LYS A 133 0.58 5.03 21.06
C LYS A 133 1.39 4.07 21.93
N LEU A 134 1.77 2.91 21.39
CA LEU A 134 2.57 1.91 22.10
C LEU A 134 4.06 2.31 22.15
N ASP A 135 4.52 3.02 21.12
CA ASP A 135 5.91 3.45 20.97
C ASP A 135 5.98 4.95 20.66
N SER A 136 5.79 5.74 21.70
CA SER A 136 5.79 7.21 21.62
C SER A 136 7.16 7.80 21.29
N ASN A 137 8.25 7.04 21.49
CA ASN A 137 9.61 7.49 21.17
C ASN A 137 9.86 7.54 19.66
N ASN A 138 9.17 6.71 18.89
CA ASN A 138 9.26 6.67 17.43
C ASN A 138 8.13 7.41 16.71
N ASN A 139 7.51 8.40 17.37
CA ASN A 139 6.46 9.24 16.78
C ASN A 139 6.82 9.76 15.37
N THR A 140 8.06 10.22 15.19
CA THR A 140 8.56 10.71 13.90
C THR A 140 8.43 9.65 12.80
N PHE A 141 8.83 8.41 13.09
CA PHE A 141 8.75 7.31 12.13
C PHE A 141 7.31 7.02 11.71
N TYR A 142 6.38 6.89 12.66
CA TYR A 142 4.98 6.58 12.35
C TYR A 142 4.29 7.72 11.59
N ASN A 143 4.55 8.97 11.94
CA ASN A 143 4.04 10.14 11.22
C ASN A 143 4.52 10.18 9.77
N LEU A 144 5.82 9.92 9.53
CA LEU A 144 6.36 9.85 8.18
C LEU A 144 5.70 8.73 7.38
N ARG A 145 5.54 7.55 7.98
CA ARG A 145 4.89 6.43 7.29
C ARG A 145 3.43 6.71 6.96
N MET A 146 2.70 7.35 7.87
CA MET A 146 1.31 7.79 7.61
C MET A 146 1.26 8.80 6.46
N ALA A 147 2.14 9.80 6.44
CA ALA A 147 2.18 10.80 5.39
C ALA A 147 2.53 10.18 4.01
N GLU A 148 3.45 9.21 3.96
CA GLU A 148 3.77 8.46 2.75
C GLU A 148 2.57 7.69 2.21
N ILE A 149 1.88 6.95 3.08
CA ILE A 149 0.69 6.18 2.72
C ILE A 149 -0.42 7.10 2.20
N LEU A 150 -0.69 8.21 2.89
CA LEU A 150 -1.72 9.17 2.48
C LEU A 150 -1.38 9.83 1.14
N ALA A 151 -0.13 10.26 0.94
CA ALA A 151 0.30 10.88 -0.31
C ALA A 151 0.26 9.90 -1.50
N ALA A 152 0.56 8.61 -1.27
CA ALA A 152 0.47 7.57 -2.28
C ALA A 152 -0.98 7.27 -2.70
N ASN A 153 -1.94 7.45 -1.79
CA ASN A 153 -3.37 7.21 -2.01
C ASN A 153 -4.16 8.50 -2.33
N ASN A 154 -3.48 9.54 -2.84
CA ASN A 154 -4.08 10.83 -3.24
C ASN A 154 -4.72 11.64 -2.09
N GLN A 155 -4.47 11.29 -0.83
CA GLN A 155 -4.91 12.03 0.36
C GLN A 155 -3.85 13.06 0.77
N GLN A 156 -3.56 13.99 -0.14
CA GLN A 156 -2.37 14.84 -0.02
C GLN A 156 -2.50 15.92 1.04
N ASP A 157 -3.70 16.46 1.25
CA ASP A 157 -3.94 17.47 2.28
C ASP A 157 -3.71 16.89 3.69
N GLU A 158 -4.16 15.66 3.92
CA GLU A 158 -3.92 14.94 5.18
C GLU A 158 -2.44 14.63 5.38
N ALA A 159 -1.74 14.19 4.32
CA ALA A 159 -0.30 13.96 4.35
C ALA A 159 0.47 15.24 4.72
N LYS A 160 0.12 16.37 4.09
CA LYS A 160 0.72 17.67 4.38
C LYS A 160 0.44 18.10 5.81
N ALA A 161 -0.79 17.94 6.32
CA ALA A 161 -1.13 18.29 7.70
C ALA A 161 -0.26 17.55 8.72
N ILE A 162 -0.01 16.25 8.53
CA ILE A 162 0.87 15.46 9.39
C ILE A 162 2.31 16.00 9.32
N LEU A 163 2.84 16.24 8.13
CA LEU A 163 4.22 16.71 7.95
C LEU A 163 4.42 18.13 8.52
N THR A 164 3.45 19.04 8.32
CA THR A 164 3.49 20.39 8.89
C THR A 164 3.48 20.34 10.42
N LYS A 165 2.61 19.53 11.01
CA LYS A 165 2.58 19.34 12.46
C LYS A 165 3.94 18.83 12.97
N GLN A 166 4.49 17.80 12.32
CA GLN A 166 5.79 17.25 12.69
C GLN A 166 6.92 18.27 12.58
N MET A 167 6.96 19.05 11.49
CA MET A 167 7.96 20.10 11.32
C MET A 167 7.90 21.16 12.41
N ASN A 168 6.69 21.53 12.86
CA ASN A 168 6.50 22.54 13.90
C ASN A 168 6.84 22.03 15.30
N GLU A 169 6.56 20.76 15.60
CA GLU A 169 6.79 20.15 16.91
C GLU A 169 8.20 19.58 17.10
N ALA A 170 8.92 19.33 16.00
CA ALA A 170 10.28 18.79 16.03
C ALA A 170 11.24 19.71 16.80
N LYS A 171 12.07 19.10 17.66
CA LYS A 171 13.11 19.80 18.43
C LYS A 171 14.42 19.90 17.68
N ASP A 172 14.73 18.90 16.87
CA ASP A 172 15.95 18.81 16.07
C ASP A 172 15.73 19.34 14.64
N ASN A 173 16.78 19.89 14.04
CA ASN A 173 16.72 20.42 12.67
C ASN A 173 16.55 19.31 11.63
N TYR A 174 17.06 18.10 11.89
CA TYR A 174 16.97 17.00 10.93
C TYR A 174 15.51 16.64 10.62
N THR A 175 14.68 16.47 11.65
CA THR A 175 13.26 16.15 11.50
C THR A 175 12.48 17.28 10.82
N LYS A 176 12.85 18.55 11.08
CA LYS A 176 12.25 19.71 10.40
C LYS A 176 12.52 19.69 8.91
N GLU A 177 13.80 19.55 8.53
CA GLU A 177 14.21 19.52 7.13
C GLU A 177 13.66 18.27 6.41
N ASP A 178 13.56 17.14 7.10
CA ASP A 178 12.95 15.93 6.53
C ASP A 178 11.47 16.13 6.20
N ALA A 179 10.70 16.67 7.14
CA ALA A 179 9.30 17.00 6.93
C ALA A 179 9.13 18.04 5.81
N LYS A 180 9.97 19.09 5.80
CA LYS A 180 9.94 20.12 4.77
C LYS A 180 10.19 19.54 3.37
N ARG A 181 11.23 18.72 3.20
CA ARG A 181 11.56 18.11 1.91
C ARG A 181 10.41 17.27 1.36
N ARG A 182 9.71 16.54 2.23
CA ARG A 182 8.56 15.70 1.86
C ARG A 182 7.34 16.56 1.50
N LEU A 183 7.11 17.68 2.18
CA LEU A 183 6.11 18.67 1.80
C LEU A 183 6.39 19.22 0.40
N ASP A 184 7.62 19.65 0.14
CA ASP A 184 8.06 20.17 -1.16
C ASP A 184 7.84 19.11 -2.27
N GLN A 185 8.11 17.83 -2.00
CA GLN A 185 7.87 16.73 -2.96
C GLN A 185 6.38 16.54 -3.29
N ILE A 186 5.50 16.59 -2.29
CA ILE A 186 4.04 16.49 -2.51
C ILE A 186 3.58 17.67 -3.37
N GLU A 187 4.05 18.88 -3.08
CA GLU A 187 3.70 20.07 -3.84
C GLU A 187 4.21 20.04 -5.27
N LEU A 188 5.45 19.60 -5.47
CA LEU A 188 6.04 19.50 -6.81
C LEU A 188 5.29 18.49 -7.68
N LYS A 189 4.90 17.33 -7.12
CA LYS A 189 4.11 16.32 -7.82
C LYS A 189 2.73 16.84 -8.24
N ASN A 190 2.20 17.81 -7.50
CA ASN A 190 0.88 18.40 -7.74
C ASN A 190 0.89 19.64 -8.61
N ARG A 191 2.07 20.16 -8.95
CA ARG A 191 2.16 21.33 -9.80
C ARG A 191 1.56 20.96 -11.16
N PRO A 192 0.61 21.74 -11.69
CA PRO A 192 0.13 21.52 -13.05
C PRO A 192 1.33 21.54 -14.00
N PRO A 193 1.36 20.66 -15.03
CA PRO A 193 2.46 20.62 -15.96
C PRO A 193 2.69 22.02 -16.52
N ALA A 194 3.95 22.45 -16.58
CA ALA A 194 4.29 23.73 -17.18
C ALA A 194 3.63 23.79 -18.56
N PRO A 195 2.97 24.92 -18.91
CA PRO A 195 2.29 25.04 -20.20
C PRO A 195 3.28 24.65 -21.30
N LYS A 196 2.94 23.60 -22.06
CA LYS A 196 3.77 23.14 -23.18
C LYS A 196 3.71 24.22 -24.25
N GLY A 197 4.75 25.05 -24.29
CA GLY A 197 4.87 26.14 -25.26
C GLY A 197 4.05 27.37 -24.90
N GLY A 198 4.59 28.20 -24.00
CA GLY A 198 4.46 29.66 -24.16
C GLY A 198 5.71 30.13 -24.90
N ALA A 199 5.54 30.90 -25.96
CA ALA A 199 6.61 31.52 -26.76
C ALA A 199 7.73 32.11 -25.87
N PRO A 200 8.99 32.24 -26.38
CA PRO A 200 10.05 32.94 -25.66
C PRO A 200 9.49 34.25 -25.12
N SER A 201 9.60 34.43 -23.80
CA SER A 201 9.17 35.64 -23.10
C SER A 201 9.62 36.84 -23.92
N ALA A 202 8.67 37.59 -24.47
CA ALA A 202 8.99 38.85 -25.12
C ALA A 202 9.86 39.67 -24.14
N PRO A 203 10.95 40.30 -24.62
CA PRO A 203 11.87 40.99 -23.74
C PRO A 203 11.07 41.97 -22.89
N MET A 204 11.29 41.94 -21.56
CA MET A 204 10.72 42.92 -20.66
C MET A 204 11.18 44.31 -21.13
N THR A 205 10.32 45.04 -21.84
CA THR A 205 10.51 46.47 -22.02
C THR A 205 10.33 47.09 -20.65
N GLN A 206 11.45 47.49 -20.04
CA GLN A 206 11.44 48.30 -18.83
C GLN A 206 10.54 49.53 -19.06
N PRO A 207 9.75 49.96 -18.07
CA PRO A 207 9.02 51.22 -18.19
C PRO A 207 10.06 52.34 -18.30
N VAL A 208 9.99 53.11 -19.38
CA VAL A 208 10.77 54.35 -19.53
C VAL A 208 10.38 55.26 -18.37
N GLN A 209 11.29 55.44 -17.40
CA GLN A 209 11.15 56.48 -16.40
C GLN A 209 11.20 57.82 -17.13
N GLN A 210 10.05 58.48 -17.20
CA GLN A 210 9.94 59.84 -17.69
C GLN A 210 10.62 60.74 -16.66
N THR A 211 11.88 61.11 -16.92
CA THR A 211 12.61 62.11 -16.15
C THR A 211 11.95 63.47 -16.41
N THR A 212 11.07 63.88 -15.50
CA THR A 212 10.61 65.27 -15.43
C THR A 212 11.80 66.13 -15.03
N VAL A 213 12.25 66.97 -15.97
CA VAL A 213 13.23 68.03 -15.76
C VAL A 213 12.68 69.00 -14.70
N PRO A 214 13.47 69.44 -13.69
CA PRO A 214 13.03 70.44 -12.75
C PRO A 214 13.09 71.82 -13.41
N ASP A 215 11.93 72.47 -13.54
CA ASP A 215 11.81 73.84 -14.01
C ASP A 215 12.44 74.78 -12.97
N SER A 216 13.54 75.40 -13.37
CA SER A 216 14.31 76.32 -12.54
C SER A 216 13.76 77.72 -12.77
N ALA A 217 13.02 78.25 -11.79
CA ALA A 217 12.85 79.70 -11.66
C ALA A 217 14.22 80.32 -11.44
N PRO A 218 14.52 81.49 -12.06
CA PRO A 218 14.17 82.74 -11.39
C PRO A 218 13.90 83.91 -12.35
N GLN A 219 13.06 84.88 -11.95
CA GLN A 219 13.39 86.30 -12.16
C GLN A 219 12.58 87.25 -11.27
N GLN A 220 13.20 88.41 -11.07
CA GLN A 220 13.20 89.32 -9.93
C GLN A 220 12.01 90.32 -9.84
N PRO A 221 11.87 91.01 -8.69
CA PRO A 221 10.79 91.95 -8.42
C PRO A 221 11.12 93.37 -8.90
N LYS A 222 10.11 94.08 -9.40
CA LYS A 222 9.90 95.52 -9.20
C LYS A 222 8.42 95.83 -9.21
#